data_AF-A0A2E4ZS50-F1
#
_entry.id   AF-A0A2E4ZS50-F1
#
_cell.length_a   1.000
_cell.length_b   1.000
_cell.length_c   1.000
_cell.angle_alpha   90.00
_cell.angle_beta   90.00
_cell.angle_gamma   90.00
#
_symmetry.space_group_name_H-M   'P 1'
#
loop_
_entity.id
_entity.type
_entity.pdbx_description
1 polymer ?
#
loop_
_entity_poly.entity_id
_entity_poly.type
_entity_poly.pdbx_seq_one_letter_code
_entity_poly.pdbx_strand_id
1 'polypeptide(L)'
;MRQEYQTEIDRDDFESPKLALRVQHLNNVISRYKEWFIQNNLSIPDPLEFIPDADEITNSSDALWAIADDMRTRKEDDEFSTYMDAYRWAARNMRQNNRPFTAKSLQNAYHKAKSSGIVD
;
A
#
# COMPACT_ATOMS: atom_id res chain seq x y z
N MET A 1 -21.91 -17.50 12.40
CA MET A 1 -21.24 -17.11 13.65
C MET A 1 -20.13 -16.14 13.30
N ARG A 2 -20.28 -14.85 13.64
CA ARG A 2 -19.20 -13.86 13.47
C ARG A 2 -18.14 -14.16 14.53
N GLN A 3 -16.87 -14.26 14.14
CA GLN A 3 -15.78 -14.29 15.11
C GLN A 3 -15.67 -12.88 15.69
N GLU A 4 -15.92 -12.74 16.99
CA GLU A 4 -15.67 -11.49 17.70
C GLU A 4 -14.16 -11.25 17.68
N TYR A 5 -13.70 -10.25 16.93
CA TYR A 5 -12.29 -9.92 16.87
C TYR A 5 -11.78 -9.52 18.25
N GLN A 6 -10.64 -10.06 18.64
CA GLN A 6 -9.98 -9.70 19.90
C GLN A 6 -9.52 -8.24 19.82
N THR A 7 -10.19 -7.36 20.55
CA THR A 7 -9.95 -5.91 20.52
C THR A 7 -8.79 -5.45 21.40
N GLU A 8 -8.22 -6.39 22.15
CA GLU A 8 -7.14 -6.20 23.12
C GLU A 8 -6.19 -7.40 23.00
N ILE A 9 -4.88 -7.16 23.14
CA ILE A 9 -3.92 -8.25 23.27
C ILE A 9 -4.01 -8.78 24.70
N ASP A 10 -4.28 -10.08 24.84
CA ASP A 10 -4.36 -10.74 26.14
C ASP A 10 -3.00 -10.66 26.86
N ARG A 11 -3.03 -10.24 28.13
CA ARG A 11 -1.82 -10.06 28.93
C ARG A 11 -1.29 -11.40 29.44
N ASP A 12 -2.14 -12.41 29.51
CA ASP A 12 -1.82 -13.71 30.12
C ASP A 12 -0.94 -14.59 29.20
N ASP A 13 -0.87 -14.27 27.90
CA ASP A 13 -0.04 -14.99 26.92
C ASP A 13 1.46 -14.62 26.97
N PHE A 14 1.88 -13.64 27.79
CA PHE A 14 3.24 -13.10 27.78
C PHE A 14 3.79 -12.78 29.18
N GLU A 15 4.44 -13.76 29.84
CA GLU A 15 5.04 -13.64 31.19
C GLU A 15 6.30 -12.73 31.31
N SER A 16 6.51 -11.77 30.39
CA SER A 16 7.65 -10.84 30.46
C SER A 16 7.21 -9.42 30.84
N PRO A 17 7.78 -8.81 31.90
CA PRO A 17 7.46 -7.43 32.28
C PRO A 17 7.71 -6.40 31.17
N LYS A 18 8.70 -6.64 30.30
CA LYS A 18 8.97 -5.77 29.13
C LYS A 18 7.89 -5.92 28.05
N LEU A 19 7.38 -7.14 27.85
CA LEU A 19 6.29 -7.39 26.92
C LEU A 19 4.98 -6.78 27.44
N ALA A 20 4.71 -6.88 28.74
CA ALA A 20 3.55 -6.23 29.36
C ALA A 20 3.52 -4.71 29.14
N LEU A 21 4.66 -4.03 29.33
CA LEU A 21 4.79 -2.60 29.04
C LEU A 21 4.59 -2.28 27.55
N ARG A 22 5.10 -3.15 26.66
CA ARG A 22 4.93 -2.99 25.22
C ARG A 22 3.47 -3.17 24.79
N VAL A 23 2.79 -4.18 25.34
CA VAL A 23 1.37 -4.45 25.12
C VAL A 23 0.52 -3.28 25.64
N GLN A 24 0.81 -2.77 26.84
CA GLN A 24 0.12 -1.60 27.38
C GLN A 24 0.28 -0.36 26.47
N HIS A 25 1.50 -0.12 25.98
CA HIS A 25 1.75 0.99 25.06
C HIS A 25 0.97 0.83 23.74
N LEU A 26 0.93 -0.38 23.17
CA LEU A 26 0.19 -0.65 21.94
C LEU A 26 -1.32 -0.48 22.14
N ASN A 27 -1.87 -0.99 23.24
CA ASN A 27 -3.29 -0.81 23.56
C ASN A 27 -3.65 0.69 23.71
N ASN A 28 -2.78 1.49 24.35
CA ASN A 28 -2.99 2.94 24.45
C ASN A 28 -3.00 3.64 23.08
N VAL A 29 -2.13 3.23 22.14
CA VAL A 29 -2.09 3.77 20.78
C VAL A 29 -3.35 3.39 20.02
N ILE A 30 -3.77 2.12 20.12
CA ILE A 30 -4.99 1.60 19.47
C ILE A 30 -6.23 2.35 19.97
N SER A 31 -6.36 2.57 21.29
CA SER A 31 -7.51 3.30 21.86
C SER A 31 -7.60 4.73 21.34
N ARG A 32 -6.48 5.46 21.32
CA ARG A 32 -6.44 6.84 20.77
C ARG A 32 -6.85 6.89 19.31
N TYR A 33 -6.43 5.89 18.53
CA TYR A 33 -6.80 5.79 17.13
C TYR A 33 -8.32 5.54 16.97
N LYS A 34 -8.90 4.61 17.74
CA LYS A 34 -10.35 4.33 17.74
C LYS A 34 -11.18 5.57 18.12
N GLU A 35 -10.77 6.27 19.17
CA GLU A 35 -11.43 7.50 19.64
C GLU A 35 -11.47 8.57 18.54
N TRP A 36 -10.37 8.75 17.80
CA TRP A 36 -10.31 9.70 16.70
C TRP A 36 -11.31 9.33 15.58
N PHE A 37 -11.44 8.05 15.22
CA PHE A 37 -12.43 7.62 14.22
C PHE A 37 -13.87 7.90 14.66
N ILE A 38 -14.19 7.60 15.92
CA ILE A 38 -15.51 7.87 16.51
C ILE A 38 -15.82 9.37 16.51
N GLN A 39 -14.86 10.21 16.92
CA GLN A 39 -15.03 11.67 16.94
C GLN A 39 -15.25 12.27 15.55
N ASN A 40 -14.64 11.68 14.52
CA ASN A 40 -14.79 12.12 13.13
C ASN A 40 -15.96 11.42 12.41
N ASN A 41 -16.76 10.62 13.12
CA ASN A 41 -17.91 9.89 12.59
C ASN A 41 -17.52 8.96 11.41
N LEU A 42 -16.30 8.40 11.46
CA LEU A 42 -15.73 7.49 10.48
C LEU A 42 -15.81 6.04 11.00
N SER A 43 -16.14 5.09 10.13
CA SER A 43 -16.04 3.66 10.47
C SER A 43 -14.57 3.25 10.54
N ILE A 44 -14.23 2.45 11.56
CA ILE A 44 -12.94 1.73 11.57
C ILE A 44 -13.05 0.64 10.51
N PRO A 45 -12.18 0.62 9.49
CA PRO A 45 -12.22 -0.43 8.47
C PRO A 45 -11.93 -1.78 9.11
N ASP A 46 -12.77 -2.80 8.83
CA ASP A 46 -12.47 -4.17 9.25
C ASP A 46 -11.19 -4.62 8.51
N PRO A 47 -10.15 -5.10 9.22
CA PRO A 47 -8.91 -5.59 8.61
C PRO A 47 -9.11 -6.71 7.57
N LEU A 48 -10.26 -7.40 7.62
CA LEU A 48 -10.67 -8.44 6.67
C LEU A 48 -11.79 -7.99 5.73
N GLU A 49 -12.35 -6.79 5.89
CA GLU A 49 -13.16 -6.20 4.83
C GLU A 49 -12.23 -5.88 3.67
N PHE A 50 -12.39 -6.65 2.60
CA PHE A 50 -12.02 -6.19 1.27
C PHE A 50 -12.72 -4.86 1.07
N ILE A 51 -11.97 -3.76 1.08
CA ILE A 51 -12.46 -2.44 0.69
C ILE A 51 -12.58 -2.50 -0.84
N PRO A 52 -13.77 -2.65 -1.45
CA PRO A 52 -13.87 -2.36 -2.86
C PRO A 52 -13.79 -0.84 -3.00
N ASP A 53 -13.04 -0.41 -4.00
CA ASP A 53 -12.98 0.93 -4.58
C ASP A 53 -11.95 1.88 -3.97
N ALA A 54 -10.68 1.45 -4.01
CA ALA A 54 -9.68 2.25 -4.73
C ALA A 54 -9.62 1.65 -6.14
N ASP A 55 -10.01 2.42 -7.16
CA ASP A 55 -10.03 2.14 -8.60
C ASP A 55 -9.57 0.73 -9.02
N GLU A 56 -10.47 -0.04 -9.64
CA GLU A 56 -10.20 -1.34 -10.29
C GLU A 56 -8.72 -1.54 -10.60
N ILE A 57 -8.01 -2.29 -9.74
CA ILE A 57 -6.56 -2.44 -9.85
C ILE A 57 -6.25 -3.00 -11.23
N THR A 58 -5.69 -2.15 -12.11
CA THR A 58 -5.52 -2.51 -13.51
C THR A 58 -4.45 -3.59 -13.61
N ASN A 59 -4.84 -4.77 -14.07
CA ASN A 59 -3.90 -5.83 -14.36
C ASN A 59 -3.41 -5.68 -15.81
N SER A 60 -2.13 -5.37 -15.97
CA SER A 60 -1.48 -5.27 -17.26
C SER A 60 -0.65 -6.53 -17.55
N SER A 61 -0.66 -6.97 -18.80
CA SER A 61 0.26 -7.99 -19.33
C SER A 61 1.58 -7.40 -19.83
N ASP A 62 1.71 -6.07 -19.81
CA ASP A 62 2.86 -5.38 -20.37
C ASP A 62 4.13 -5.62 -19.54
N ALA A 63 5.27 -5.44 -20.20
CA ALA A 63 6.54 -5.46 -19.49
C ALA A 63 6.65 -4.27 -18.54
N LEU A 64 7.36 -4.42 -17.41
CA LEU A 64 7.57 -3.33 -16.45
C LEU A 64 8.20 -2.08 -17.07
N TRP A 65 9.01 -2.23 -18.13
CA TRP A 65 9.59 -1.09 -18.82
C TRP A 65 8.52 -0.29 -19.58
N ALA A 66 7.51 -0.95 -20.17
CA ALA A 66 6.44 -0.30 -20.92
C ALA A 66 5.46 0.40 -19.96
N ILE A 67 5.15 -0.23 -18.82
CA ILE A 67 4.38 0.42 -17.75
C ILE A 67 5.16 1.65 -17.21
N ALA A 68 6.47 1.53 -17.06
CA ALA A 68 7.30 2.65 -16.62
C ALA A 68 7.34 3.78 -17.66
N ASP A 69 7.38 3.46 -18.94
CA ASP A 69 7.35 4.44 -20.03
C ASP A 69 6.01 5.20 -20.06
N ASP A 70 4.88 4.49 -19.99
CA ASP A 70 3.54 5.07 -19.90
C ASP A 70 3.40 6.02 -18.69
N MET A 71 3.93 5.64 -17.53
CA MET A 71 3.93 6.51 -16.34
C MET A 71 4.80 7.76 -16.53
N ARG A 72 5.82 7.72 -17.38
CA ARG A 72 6.62 8.92 -17.70
C ARG A 72 5.86 9.84 -18.64
N THR A 73 5.16 9.30 -19.64
CA THR A 73 4.26 10.08 -20.51
C THR A 73 3.18 10.79 -19.69
N ARG A 74 2.53 10.08 -18.75
CA ARG A 74 1.55 10.72 -17.83
C ARG A 74 2.14 11.83 -16.97
N LYS A 75 3.42 11.71 -16.59
CA LYS A 75 4.14 12.82 -15.94
C LYS A 75 4.40 13.98 -16.90
N GLU A 76 4.73 13.69 -18.16
CA GLU A 76 4.93 14.71 -19.20
C GLU A 76 3.63 15.44 -19.56
N ASP A 77 2.50 14.77 -19.41
CA ASP A 77 1.14 15.34 -19.50
C ASP A 77 0.69 16.06 -18.22
N ASP A 78 1.62 16.34 -17.30
CA ASP A 78 1.42 17.03 -16.01
C ASP A 78 0.41 16.38 -15.05
N GLU A 79 0.09 15.09 -15.22
CA GLU A 79 -0.76 14.35 -14.28
C GLU A 79 -0.06 14.09 -12.93
N PHE A 80 1.27 14.03 -12.96
CA PHE A 80 2.10 13.83 -11.76
C PHE A 80 3.20 14.87 -11.65
N SER A 81 3.51 15.29 -10.43
CA SER A 81 4.59 16.27 -10.19
C SER A 81 5.99 15.70 -10.46
N THR A 82 6.20 14.39 -10.25
CA THR A 82 7.49 13.74 -10.50
C THR A 82 7.30 12.34 -11.11
N TYR A 83 8.32 11.87 -11.83
CA TYR A 83 8.32 10.48 -12.35
C TYR A 83 8.16 9.44 -11.25
N MET A 84 8.74 9.70 -10.06
CA MET A 84 8.64 8.79 -8.94
C MET A 84 7.23 8.73 -8.36
N ASP A 85 6.49 9.83 -8.40
CA ASP A 85 5.09 9.86 -7.94
C ASP A 85 4.19 9.08 -8.91
N ALA A 86 4.41 9.20 -10.22
CA ALA A 86 3.75 8.36 -11.23
C ALA A 86 4.04 6.86 -10.98
N TYR A 87 5.29 6.49 -10.72
CA TYR A 87 5.64 5.09 -10.41
C TYR A 87 5.04 4.57 -9.08
N ARG A 88 4.93 5.43 -8.06
CA ARG A 88 4.28 5.09 -6.79
C ARG A 88 2.78 4.89 -6.98
N TRP A 89 2.15 5.72 -7.81
CA TRP A 89 0.76 5.55 -8.20
C TRP A 89 0.56 4.20 -8.89
N ALA A 90 1.38 3.86 -9.88
CA ALA A 90 1.30 2.57 -10.58
C ALA A 90 1.48 1.38 -9.62
N ALA A 91 2.45 1.44 -8.70
CA ALA A 91 2.66 0.35 -7.73
C ALA A 91 1.45 0.11 -6.81
N ARG A 92 0.66 1.16 -6.52
CA ARG A 92 -0.55 1.07 -5.71
C ARG A 92 -1.74 0.57 -6.51
N ASN A 93 -1.89 1.05 -7.74
CA ASN A 93 -3.11 0.92 -8.53
C ASN A 93 -3.02 -0.11 -9.67
N MET A 94 -1.86 -0.73 -9.91
CA MET A 94 -1.68 -1.68 -11.02
C MET A 94 -0.99 -2.97 -10.57
N ARG A 95 -1.17 -4.03 -11.36
CA ARG A 95 -0.48 -5.31 -11.25
C ARG A 95 0.08 -5.71 -12.61
N GLN A 96 1.17 -6.46 -12.60
CA GLN A 96 1.74 -7.07 -13.79
C GLN A 96 1.48 -8.57 -13.73
N ASN A 97 0.68 -9.12 -14.63
CA ASN A 97 0.31 -10.55 -14.62
C ASN A 97 -0.18 -11.02 -13.22
N ASN A 98 -1.08 -10.25 -12.60
CA ASN A 98 -1.61 -10.42 -11.25
C ASN A 98 -0.56 -10.33 -10.13
N ARG A 99 0.67 -9.91 -10.42
CA ARG A 99 1.72 -9.74 -9.42
C ARG A 99 1.91 -8.28 -9.04
N PRO A 100 2.06 -7.96 -7.75
CA PRO A 100 2.44 -6.63 -7.32
C PRO A 100 3.88 -6.33 -7.75
N PHE A 101 4.15 -5.05 -7.99
CA PHE A 101 5.48 -4.54 -8.27
C PHE A 101 5.72 -3.25 -7.49
N THR A 102 6.96 -2.76 -7.50
CA THR A 102 7.36 -1.55 -6.76
C THR A 102 7.72 -0.42 -7.71
N ALA A 103 7.62 0.83 -7.24
CA ALA A 103 8.07 2.00 -8.00
C ALA A 103 9.55 1.89 -8.42
N LYS A 104 10.40 1.32 -7.54
CA LYS A 104 11.81 1.10 -7.82
C LYS A 104 12.04 0.06 -8.93
N SER A 105 11.20 -0.98 -9.00
CA SER A 105 11.28 -1.95 -10.11
C SER A 105 10.92 -1.31 -11.46
N LEU A 106 9.95 -0.39 -11.50
CA LEU A 106 9.63 0.38 -12.71
C LEU A 106 10.79 1.27 -13.14
N GLN A 107 11.35 2.05 -12.21
CA GLN A 107 12.51 2.91 -12.49
C GLN A 107 13.69 2.11 -13.05
N ASN A 108 14.02 0.98 -12.43
CA ASN A 108 15.10 0.11 -12.88
C ASN A 108 14.81 -0.51 -14.26
N ALA A 109 13.57 -0.93 -14.51
CA ALA A 109 13.16 -1.49 -15.78
C ALA A 109 13.28 -0.46 -16.92
N TYR A 110 12.85 0.77 -16.68
CA TYR A 110 13.03 1.88 -17.63
C TYR A 110 14.51 2.17 -17.90
N HIS A 111 15.35 2.33 -16.87
CA HIS A 111 16.79 2.55 -17.06
C HIS A 111 17.45 1.41 -17.83
N LYS A 112 17.08 0.16 -17.54
CA LYS A 112 17.58 -1.01 -18.26
C LYS A 112 17.15 -0.98 -19.73
N ALA A 113 15.88 -0.68 -20.01
CA ALA A 113 15.36 -0.60 -21.37
C ALA A 113 16.03 0.55 -22.16
N LYS A 114 16.21 1.72 -21.54
CA LYS A 114 16.93 2.86 -22.11
C LYS A 114 18.38 2.50 -22.44
N SER A 115 19.09 1.84 -21.52
CA SER A 115 20.46 1.37 -21.76
C SER A 115 20.57 0.30 -22.85
N SER A 116 19.47 -0.41 -23.11
CA SER A 116 19.38 -1.46 -24.14
C SER A 116 18.88 -0.93 -25.49
N GLY A 117 18.57 0.37 -25.60
CA GLY A 117 18.01 0.99 -26.82
C GLY A 117 16.58 0.54 -27.15
N ILE A 118 15.83 0.06 -26.16
CA ILE A 118 14.42 -0.35 -26.33
C ILE A 118 13.48 0.86 -26.20
N VAL A 119 13.91 1.85 -25.42
CA VAL A 119 13.20 3.10 -25.16
C VAL A 119 14.18 4.25 -25.38
N ASP A 120 13.73 5.31 -26.05
CA ASP A 120 14.55 6.48 -26.39
C ASP A 120 14.81 7.44 -25.21
#